data_AF-A0AAW2BFG1-F1
#
_entry.id   AF-A0AAW2BFG1-F1
#
_cell.length_a   1.000
_cell.length_b   1.000
_cell.length_c   1.000
_cell.angle_alpha   90.00
_cell.angle_beta   90.00
_cell.angle_gamma   90.00
#
_symmetry.space_group_name_H-M   'P 1'
#
loop_
_entity.id
_entity.type
_entity.pdbx_description
1 polymer ?
#
loop_
_entity_poly.entity_id
_entity_poly.type
_entity_poly.pdbx_seq_one_letter_code
_entity_poly.pdbx_strand_id
1 'polypeptide(L)' 'MGPDSKIVSLSQVDGDAIRLNHYIKDITISNNWFKNQDKAMLLGHDDRYVRDKNMKVTVMYNHFGPNCNQRMP' A
#
# COMPACT_ATOMS: atom_id res chain seq x y z
N MET A 1 12.32 -10.14 7.73
CA MET A 1 12.62 -8.82 8.34
C MET A 1 14.13 -8.76 8.55
N GLY A 2 14.81 -7.78 7.94
CA GLY A 2 16.24 -7.57 8.14
C GLY A 2 16.53 -6.94 9.51
N PRO A 3 17.80 -6.88 9.94
CA PRO A 3 18.19 -6.38 11.26
C PRO A 3 17.73 -4.94 11.56
N ASP A 4 17.49 -4.12 10.52
CA ASP A 4 17.03 -2.73 10.66
C ASP A 4 15.51 -2.53 10.47
N SER A 5 14.72 -3.62 10.43
CA SER A 5 13.28 -3.49 10.23
C SER A 5 12.61 -2.87 11.45
N LYS A 6 11.84 -1.80 11.23
CA LYS A 6 10.99 -1.18 12.24
C LYS A 6 9.54 -1.62 12.07
N ILE A 7 8.91 -2.05 13.16
CA ILE A 7 7.46 -2.26 13.20
C ILE A 7 6.81 -0.91 13.51
N VAL A 8 5.86 -0.50 12.66
CA VAL A 8 5.10 0.74 12.82
C VAL A 8 3.62 0.40 12.75
N SER A 9 2.90 0.71 13.83
CA SER A 9 1.44 0.65 13.85
C SER A 9 0.88 2.01 13.45
N LEU A 10 -0.02 2.02 12.46
CA LEU A 10 -0.72 3.22 12.03
C LEU A 10 -2.11 3.26 12.67
N SER A 11 -2.55 4.43 13.12
CA SER A 11 -3.97 4.69 13.40
C SER A 11 -4.76 4.76 12.09
N GLN A 12 -6.08 4.89 12.19
CA GLN A 12 -6.88 5.29 11.03
C GLN A 12 -6.33 6.59 10.43
N VAL A 13 -6.25 6.64 9.10
CA VAL A 13 -5.82 7.82 8.36
C VAL A 13 -6.95 8.31 7.44
N ASP A 14 -6.98 9.62 7.16
CA ASP A 14 -7.98 10.21 6.25
C ASP A 14 -7.71 9.86 4.77
N GLY A 15 -6.45 9.53 4.46
CA GLY A 15 -5.95 9.17 3.13
C GLY A 15 -5.81 7.66 2.91
N ASP A 16 -4.86 7.28 2.06
CA ASP A 16 -4.49 5.88 1.87
C ASP A 16 -3.48 5.46 2.94
N ALA A 17 -3.69 4.32 3.60
CA ALA A 17 -2.73 3.82 4.59
C ALA A 17 -1.35 3.53 3.97
N ILE A 18 -1.33 3.07 2.72
CA ILE A 18 -0.12 3.04 1.88
C ILE A 18 -0.43 3.74 0.56
N ARG A 19 0.43 4.69 0.17
CA ARG A 19 0.38 5.32 -1.16
C ARG A 19 1.74 5.24 -1.83
N LEU A 20 1.78 4.65 -3.02
CA LEU A 20 2.94 4.64 -3.90
C LEU A 20 2.66 5.50 -5.13
N ASN A 21 3.45 6.56 -5.31
CA ASN A 21 3.32 7.51 -6.42
C ASN A 21 4.62 7.57 -7.23
N HIS A 22 4.50 7.93 -8.51
CA HIS A 22 5.61 8.08 -9.46
C HIS A 22 6.35 6.76 -9.74
N TYR A 23 7.52 6.87 -10.40
CA TYR A 23 8.35 5.76 -10.89
C TYR A 23 8.93 4.90 -9.76
N ILE A 24 8.07 4.07 -9.16
CA ILE A 24 8.41 3.06 -8.17
C ILE A 24 8.37 1.70 -8.84
N LYS A 25 9.44 0.91 -8.65
CA LYS A 25 9.59 -0.42 -9.21
C LYS A 25 10.04 -1.39 -8.14
N ASP A 26 9.64 -2.64 -8.31
CA ASP A 26 10.14 -3.80 -7.57
C ASP A 26 9.91 -3.69 -6.05
N ILE A 27 8.78 -3.10 -5.66
CA ILE A 27 8.34 -3.04 -4.26
C ILE A 27 7.49 -4.27 -3.94
N THR A 28 7.71 -4.87 -2.77
CA THR A 28 6.85 -5.91 -2.22
C THR A 28 6.19 -5.41 -0.94
N ILE A 29 4.86 -5.45 -0.89
CA ILE A 29 4.06 -5.20 0.30
C ILE A 29 3.54 -6.54 0.78
N SER A 30 4.09 -7.05 1.89
CA SER A 30 3.68 -8.35 2.43
C SER A 30 3.60 -8.38 3.94
N ASN A 31 2.81 -9.33 4.45
CA ASN A 31 2.66 -9.61 5.88
C ASN A 31 2.16 -8.42 6.71
N ASN A 32 1.39 -7.51 6.11
CA ASN A 32 0.75 -6.40 6.82
C ASN A 32 -0.69 -6.76 7.21
N TRP A 33 -1.16 -6.16 8.30
CA TRP A 33 -2.55 -6.24 8.74
C TRP A 33 -3.21 -4.87 8.68
N PHE A 34 -4.00 -4.63 7.62
CA PHE A 34 -4.80 -3.43 7.46
C PHE A 34 -6.12 -3.58 8.18
N LYS A 35 -6.43 -2.63 9.07
CA LYS A 35 -7.66 -2.60 9.87
C LYS A 35 -8.17 -1.18 10.02
N ASN A 36 -9.48 -1.02 10.02
CA ASN A 36 -10.13 0.28 10.27
C ASN A 36 -9.60 1.38 9.34
N GLN A 37 -9.45 1.06 8.05
CA GLN A 37 -9.00 2.01 7.02
C GLN A 37 -10.07 2.11 5.96
N ASP A 38 -10.55 3.33 5.67
CA ASP A 38 -11.46 3.51 4.55
C ASP A 38 -10.74 3.17 3.24
N LYS A 39 -9.53 3.72 3.04
CA LYS A 39 -8.67 3.49 1.87
C LYS A 39 -7.39 2.78 2.29
N ALA A 40 -7.23 1.51 1.90
CA ALA A 40 -6.10 0.71 2.36
C ALA A 40 -4.81 0.99 1.58
N MET A 41 -4.86 1.00 0.25
CA MET A 41 -3.67 1.10 -0.59
C MET A 41 -3.94 1.83 -1.90
N LEU A 42 -3.11 2.78 -2.31
CA LEU A 42 -3.16 3.37 -3.65
C LEU A 42 -1.84 3.15 -4.39
N LEU A 43 -1.93 2.57 -5.58
CA LEU A 43 -0.81 2.31 -6.49
C LEU A 43 -0.95 3.16 -7.76
N GLY A 44 -0.22 4.26 -7.84
CA GLY A 44 -0.33 5.25 -8.91
C GLY A 44 -1.28 6.41 -8.57
N HIS A 45 -1.10 7.57 -9.24
CA HIS A 45 -1.84 8.79 -8.89
C HIS A 45 -2.45 9.56 -10.08
N ASP A 46 -1.79 9.60 -11.24
CA ASP A 46 -2.27 10.31 -12.43
C ASP A 46 -2.21 9.37 -13.64
N ASP A 47 -3.35 9.11 -14.26
CA ASP A 47 -3.50 8.25 -15.43
C ASP A 47 -2.67 8.73 -16.64
N ARG A 48 -2.29 10.02 -16.65
CA ARG A 48 -1.45 10.64 -17.69
C ARG A 48 0.04 10.47 -17.40
N TYR A 49 0.42 9.99 -16.22
CA TYR A 49 1.82 9.83 -15.85
C TYR A 49 2.39 8.54 -16.45
N VAL A 50 2.87 8.66 -17.69
CA VAL A 50 3.35 7.53 -18.51
C VAL A 50 4.42 6.64 -17.86
N ARG A 51 5.16 7.15 -16.87
CA ARG A 51 6.19 6.37 -16.17
C ARG A 51 5.60 5.36 -15.16
N ASP A 52 4.37 5.57 -14.69
CA ASP A 52 3.67 4.60 -13.82
C ASP A 52 3.28 3.32 -14.58
N LYS A 53 3.27 3.33 -15.93
CA LYS A 53 3.08 2.11 -16.74
C LYS A 53 4.10 1.02 -16.46
N ASN A 54 5.27 1.39 -15.97
CA ASN A 54 6.33 0.47 -15.61
C ASN A 54 6.37 0.17 -14.11
N MET A 55 5.37 0.62 -13.33
CA MET A 55 5.25 0.31 -11.92
C MET A 55 5.05 -1.20 -11.74
N LYS A 56 5.81 -1.80 -10.83
CA LYS A 56 5.72 -3.22 -10.47
C LYS A 56 5.68 -3.32 -8.96
N VAL A 57 4.53 -3.76 -8.43
CA VAL A 57 4.32 -3.94 -7.00
C VAL A 57 3.77 -5.33 -6.77
N THR A 58 4.42 -6.09 -5.88
CA THR A 58 3.94 -7.39 -5.42
C THR A 58 3.18 -7.20 -4.13
N VAL A 59 1.89 -7.57 -4.11
CA VAL A 59 1.06 -7.54 -2.89
C VAL A 59 0.74 -9.00 -2.53
N MET A 60 1.30 -9.50 -1.43
CA MET A 60 1.10 -10.90 -1.02
C MET A 60 0.98 -11.06 0.49
N TYR A 61 0.18 -12.02 0.96
CA TYR A 61 0.05 -12.35 2.39
C TYR A 61 -0.34 -11.16 3.30
N ASN A 62 -1.06 -10.17 2.77
CA ASN A 62 -1.64 -9.09 3.59
C ASN A 62 -3.04 -9.48 4.04
N HIS A 63 -3.38 -9.10 5.26
CA HIS A 63 -4.74 -9.24 5.80
C HIS A 63 -5.43 -7.88 5.73
N PHE A 64 -6.55 -7.81 5.01
CA PHE A 64 -7.40 -6.62 5.00
C PHE A 64 -8.69 -6.91 5.78
N GLY A 65 -8.89 -6.20 6.89
CA GLY A 65 -10.05 -6.33 7.74
C GLY A 65 -9.69 -6.54 9.22
N PRO A 66 -10.61 -6.23 10.15
CA PRO A 66 -11.96 -5.72 9.88
C PRO A 66 -11.97 -4.25 9.45
N ASN A 67 -13.10 -3.82 8.87
CA ASN A 67 -13.41 -2.43 8.51
C ASN A 67 -12.40 -1.81 7.51
N CYS A 68 -12.12 -2.54 6.43
CA CYS A 68 -11.43 -2.01 5.26
C CYS A 68 -12.44 -1.89 4.11
N ASN A 69 -12.62 -0.68 3.58
CA ASN A 69 -13.74 -0.41 2.67
C ASN A 69 -13.33 -0.43 1.19
N GLN A 70 -12.19 0.19 0.84
CA GLN A 70 -11.77 0.35 -0.55
C GLN A 70 -10.25 0.30 -0.73
N ARG A 71 -9.86 0.10 -2.00
CA ARG A 71 -8.49 0.11 -2.51
C ARG A 71 -7.59 -1.00 -1.91
N MET A 72 -7.90 -2.24 -2.29
CA MET A 72 -7.21 -3.47 -1.83
C MET A 72 -6.77 -4.36 -3.01
N PRO A 73 -5.87 -3.89 -3.89
CA PRO A 73 -5.38 -2.52 -4.05
C PRO A 73 -6.30 -1.65 -4.92
#